data_AF-L9WYY1-F1
#
_entry.id   AF-L9WYY1-F1
#
_cell.length_a   1.000
_cell.length_b   1.000
_cell.length_c   1.000
_cell.angle_alpha   90.00
_cell.angle_beta   90.00
_cell.angle_gamma   90.00
#
_symmetry.space_group_name_H-M   'P 1'
#
loop_
_entity.id
_entity.type
_entity.pdbx_description
1 polymer ?
#
loop_
_entity_poly.entity_id
_entity_poly.type
_entity_poly.pdbx_seq_one_letter_code
_entity_poly.pdbx_strand_id
1 'polypeptide(L)'
;MKLRQPTDFLILEELEDKGRNVATNLAAHTGKSRKNINTRLPVLEDYGLVEKIGPAERSGLYEITSLGRAALVYRDQYDETDDFESLIEGPSPDIDESAGE
;
A
#
# COMPACT_ATOMS: atom_id res chain seq x y z
N MET A 1 -10.29 -5.46 0.92
CA MET A 1 -9.72 -4.70 -0.23
C MET A 1 -9.46 -5.56 -1.47
N LYS A 2 -9.27 -4.97 -2.68
CA LYS A 2 -8.91 -5.71 -3.91
C LYS A 2 -7.70 -5.11 -4.64
N LEU A 3 -6.55 -5.76 -4.52
CA LEU A 3 -5.30 -5.43 -5.21
C LEU A 3 -5.23 -6.02 -6.62
N ARG A 4 -4.63 -5.26 -7.53
CA ARG A 4 -4.38 -5.65 -8.91
C ARG A 4 -3.00 -6.26 -9.04
N GLN A 5 -2.96 -7.59 -9.11
CA GLN A 5 -1.72 -8.31 -9.36
C GLN A 5 -1.25 -8.21 -10.84
N PRO A 6 0.07 -8.26 -11.10
CA PRO A 6 1.15 -8.12 -10.12
C PRO A 6 1.45 -6.64 -9.79
N THR A 7 0.73 -5.69 -10.40
CA THR A 7 1.14 -4.27 -10.45
C THR A 7 1.20 -3.63 -9.08
N ASP A 8 0.21 -3.88 -8.23
CA ASP A 8 0.13 -3.21 -6.93
C ASP A 8 1.23 -3.68 -5.99
N PHE A 9 1.49 -4.99 -5.93
CA PHE A 9 2.61 -5.53 -5.16
C PHE A 9 3.96 -5.02 -5.67
N LEU A 10 4.15 -4.93 -6.99
CA LEU A 10 5.37 -4.33 -7.55
C LEU A 10 5.54 -2.85 -7.15
N ILE A 11 4.46 -2.08 -7.01
CA ILE A 11 4.54 -0.70 -6.52
C ILE A 11 4.99 -0.68 -5.06
N LEU A 12 4.39 -1.53 -4.22
CA LEU A 12 4.71 -1.61 -2.80
C LEU A 12 6.17 -2.06 -2.60
N GLU A 13 6.63 -3.10 -3.31
CA GLU A 13 8.01 -3.58 -3.27
C GLU A 13 9.01 -2.47 -3.63
N GLU A 14 8.76 -1.72 -4.70
CA GLU A 14 9.67 -0.64 -5.10
C GLU A 14 9.68 0.52 -4.10
N LEU A 15 8.55 0.83 -3.45
CA LEU A 15 8.50 1.82 -2.38
C LEU A 15 9.19 1.34 -1.10
N GLU A 16 9.17 0.04 -0.81
CA GLU A 16 9.90 -0.56 0.31
C GLU A 16 11.41 -0.58 0.06
N ASP A 17 11.84 -1.03 -1.12
CA ASP A 17 13.26 -1.18 -1.47
C ASP A 17 13.95 0.16 -1.78
N LYS A 18 13.27 1.06 -2.51
CA LYS A 18 13.85 2.34 -2.97
C LYS A 18 13.45 3.54 -2.12
N GLY A 19 12.50 3.36 -1.20
CA GLY A 19 11.92 4.45 -0.43
C GLY A 19 10.98 5.33 -1.27
N ARG A 20 10.81 6.58 -0.82
CA ARG A 20 9.86 7.54 -1.40
C ARG A 20 10.06 7.74 -2.89
N ASN A 21 8.99 7.65 -3.65
CA ASN A 21 9.12 7.72 -5.11
C ASN A 21 7.92 8.36 -5.82
N VAL A 22 8.13 8.73 -7.09
CA VAL A 22 7.09 9.28 -7.96
C VAL A 22 6.66 8.25 -9.01
N ALA A 23 5.45 8.40 -9.55
CA ALA A 23 4.89 7.48 -10.55
C ALA A 23 5.80 7.27 -11.78
N THR A 24 6.55 8.29 -12.20
CA THR A 24 7.48 8.18 -13.33
C THR A 24 8.60 7.18 -13.06
N ASN A 25 9.16 7.18 -11.85
CA ASN A 25 10.26 6.31 -11.46
C ASN A 25 9.74 4.89 -11.18
N LEU A 26 8.61 4.77 -10.48
CA LEU A 26 7.94 3.49 -10.26
C LEU A 26 7.62 2.78 -11.58
N ALA A 27 7.20 3.52 -12.61
CA ALA A 27 7.00 2.97 -13.95
C ALA A 27 8.29 2.39 -14.56
N ALA A 28 9.42 3.08 -14.36
CA ALA A 28 10.72 2.63 -14.84
C ALA A 28 11.20 1.36 -14.11
N HIS A 29 11.03 1.30 -12.79
CA HIS A 29 11.48 0.15 -11.99
C HIS A 29 10.58 -1.08 -12.15
N THR A 30 9.26 -0.91 -12.09
CA THR A 30 8.29 -2.01 -12.22
C THR A 30 8.09 -2.52 -13.66
N GLY A 31 8.62 -1.80 -14.64
CA GLY A 31 8.36 -2.06 -16.07
C GLY A 31 6.89 -1.86 -16.49
N LYS A 32 6.05 -1.26 -15.65
CA LYS A 32 4.64 -0.97 -15.95
C LYS A 32 4.50 0.43 -16.54
N SER A 33 3.43 0.66 -17.31
CA SER A 33 3.20 1.98 -17.89
C SER A 33 2.91 3.02 -16.81
N ARG A 34 3.46 4.22 -16.96
CA ARG A 34 3.20 5.36 -16.05
C ARG A 34 1.71 5.66 -15.91
N LYS A 35 0.93 5.52 -17.00
CA LYS A 35 -0.53 5.68 -16.95
C LYS A 35 -1.16 4.69 -15.96
N ASN A 36 -0.74 3.42 -15.99
CA ASN A 36 -1.23 2.40 -15.07
C ASN A 36 -0.85 2.72 -13.62
N ILE A 37 0.42 3.07 -13.38
CA ILE A 37 0.90 3.46 -12.04
C ILE A 37 0.09 4.64 -11.48
N ASN A 38 -0.13 5.69 -12.28
CA ASN A 38 -0.93 6.85 -11.86
C ASN A 38 -2.40 6.51 -11.53
N THR A 39 -2.94 5.44 -12.11
CA THR A 39 -4.29 4.96 -11.75
C THR A 39 -4.28 4.13 -10.47
N ARG A 40 -3.18 3.43 -10.17
CA ARG A 40 -3.09 2.56 -8.99
C ARG A 40 -2.72 3.31 -7.72
N LEU A 41 -1.83 4.29 -7.77
CA LEU A 41 -1.36 5.01 -6.58
C LEU A 41 -2.50 5.62 -5.73
N PRO A 42 -3.51 6.32 -6.30
CA PRO A 42 -4.64 6.81 -5.50
C PRO A 42 -5.47 5.70 -4.88
N VAL A 43 -5.62 4.55 -5.56
CA VAL A 43 -6.36 3.41 -4.99
C VAL A 43 -5.59 2.77 -3.84
N LEU A 44 -4.27 2.67 -3.95
CA LEU A 44 -3.42 2.18 -2.85
C LEU A 44 -3.41 3.15 -1.66
N GLU A 45 -3.51 4.46 -1.94
CA GLU A 45 -3.66 5.50 -0.93
C GLU A 45 -5.03 5.41 -0.23
N ASP A 46 -6.11 5.20 -0.99
CA ASP A 46 -7.46 4.98 -0.44
C ASP A 46 -7.53 3.72 0.44
N TYR A 47 -6.73 2.69 0.14
CA TYR A 47 -6.56 1.50 0.98
C TYR A 47 -5.58 1.69 2.14
N GLY A 48 -4.99 2.87 2.30
CA GLY A 48 -4.02 3.15 3.35
C GLY A 48 -2.68 2.40 3.22
N LEU A 49 -2.39 1.81 2.05
CA LEU A 49 -1.14 1.05 1.81
C LEU A 49 0.04 1.96 1.44
N VAL A 50 -0.26 3.14 0.90
CA VAL A 50 0.71 4.20 0.63
C VAL A 50 0.16 5.53 1.11
N GLU A 51 1.02 6.52 1.30
CA GLU A 51 0.62 7.89 1.60
C GLU A 51 1.33 8.88 0.67
N LYS A 52 0.63 9.93 0.27
CA LYS A 52 1.21 11.00 -0.54
C LYS A 52 1.93 12.01 0.35
N ILE A 53 3.21 12.21 0.11
CA ILE A 53 4.10 13.04 0.95
C ILE A 53 4.58 14.28 0.20
N GLY A 54 4.75 15.39 0.91
CA GLY A 54 5.50 16.55 0.44
C GLY A 54 4.83 17.89 0.75
N PRO A 55 5.61 18.97 0.87
CA PRO A 55 5.09 20.29 1.25
C PRO A 55 4.26 20.96 0.13
N ALA A 56 4.40 20.49 -1.11
CA ALA A 56 3.62 20.97 -2.24
C ALA A 56 2.46 20.01 -2.52
N GLU A 57 1.26 20.55 -2.71
CA GLU A 57 0.04 19.77 -3.03
C GLU A 57 0.20 18.82 -4.24
N ARG A 58 1.20 19.07 -5.09
CA ARG A 58 1.47 18.33 -6.33
C ARG A 58 2.87 17.71 -6.39
N SER A 59 3.48 17.38 -5.25
CA SER A 59 4.77 16.68 -5.20
C SER A 59 4.77 15.38 -6.03
N GLY A 60 3.64 14.66 -6.02
CA GLY A 60 3.51 13.34 -6.66
C GLY A 60 4.38 12.26 -6.00
N LEU A 61 4.91 12.53 -4.82
CA LEU A 61 5.73 11.61 -4.02
C LEU A 61 4.82 10.74 -3.15
N TYR A 62 5.13 9.46 -3.13
CA TYR A 62 4.45 8.46 -2.31
C TYR A 62 5.46 7.71 -1.44
N GLU A 63 5.01 7.28 -0.27
CA GLU A 63 5.73 6.40 0.66
C GLU A 63 4.86 5.20 1.02
N ILE A 64 5.47 4.04 1.27
CA ILE A 64 4.76 2.86 1.76
C ILE A 64 4.45 3.02 3.26
N THR A 65 3.22 2.71 3.67
CA THR A 65 2.81 2.73 5.07
C THR A 65 3.15 1.41 5.78
N SER A 66 2.93 1.34 7.10
CA SER A 66 3.01 0.08 7.85
C SER A 66 2.05 -0.98 7.31
N LEU A 67 0.82 -0.58 6.93
CA LEU A 67 -0.17 -1.49 6.34
C LEU A 67 0.27 -1.99 4.95
N GLY A 68 0.88 -1.11 4.15
CA GLY A 68 1.50 -1.50 2.87
C GLY A 68 2.60 -2.55 3.03
N ARG A 69 3.44 -2.42 4.06
CA ARG A 69 4.47 -3.43 4.38
C ARG A 69 3.85 -4.75 4.84
N ALA A 70 2.79 -4.69 5.67
CA ALA A 70 2.05 -5.89 6.05
C ALA A 70 1.48 -6.62 4.81
N ALA A 71 0.93 -5.87 3.85
CA ALA A 71 0.47 -6.45 2.59
C ALA A 71 1.58 -7.20 1.81
N LEU A 72 2.84 -6.73 1.86
CA LEU A 72 3.97 -7.45 1.27
C LEU A 72 4.30 -8.74 2.03
N VAL A 73 4.29 -8.71 3.36
CA VAL A 73 4.53 -9.90 4.19
C VAL A 73 3.49 -11.00 3.94
N TYR A 74 2.22 -10.62 3.84
CA TYR A 74 1.11 -11.55 3.63
C TYR A 74 0.78 -11.81 2.15
N ARG A 75 1.62 -11.35 1.22
CA ARG A 75 1.36 -11.43 -0.23
C ARG A 75 0.98 -12.83 -0.70
N ASP A 76 1.67 -13.86 -0.22
CA ASP A 76 1.44 -15.25 -0.62
C ASP A 76 0.06 -15.77 -0.19
N GLN A 77 -0.55 -15.16 0.83
CA GLN A 77 -1.88 -15.50 1.32
C GLN A 77 -3.00 -14.70 0.63
N TYR A 78 -2.67 -13.75 -0.24
CA TYR A 78 -3.65 -12.84 -0.85
C TYR A 78 -4.74 -13.57 -1.64
N ASP A 79 -4.38 -14.61 -2.38
CA ASP A 79 -5.33 -15.42 -3.17
C ASP A 79 -5.97 -16.55 -2.35
N GLU A 80 -5.54 -16.73 -1.10
CA GLU A 80 -5.99 -17.79 -0.19
C GLU A 80 -7.03 -17.32 0.85
N THR A 81 -7.22 -16.00 0.98
CA THR A 81 -8.16 -15.39 1.93
C THR A 81 -9.26 -14.61 1.22
N ASP A 82 -10.49 -14.72 1.73
CA ASP A 82 -11.63 -13.93 1.26
C ASP A 82 -11.57 -12.47 1.75
N ASP A 83 -10.93 -12.24 2.91
CA ASP A 83 -10.78 -10.92 3.52
C ASP A 83 -9.32 -10.61 3.84
N PHE A 84 -8.60 -10.17 2.81
CA PHE A 84 -7.20 -9.80 2.92
C PHE A 84 -6.97 -8.56 3.79
N GLU A 85 -7.94 -7.66 3.87
CA GLU A 85 -7.82 -6.41 4.62
C GLU A 85 -7.74 -6.69 6.11
N SER A 86 -8.68 -7.46 6.64
CA SER A 86 -8.65 -7.92 8.02
C SER A 86 -7.38 -8.72 8.37
N LEU A 87 -6.84 -9.49 7.42
CA LEU A 87 -5.59 -10.24 7.63
C LEU A 87 -4.39 -9.31 7.90
N ILE A 88 -4.28 -8.21 7.13
CA ILE A 88 -3.11 -7.33 7.19
C ILE A 88 -3.22 -6.22 8.24
N GLU A 89 -4.45 -5.87 8.66
CA GLU A 89 -4.68 -4.99 9.81
C GLU A 89 -4.29 -5.69 11.14
N GLY A 90 -4.32 -7.03 11.15
CA GLY A 90 -4.04 -7.84 12.33
C GLY A 90 -5.18 -7.78 13.35
N PRO A 91 -5.01 -8.37 14.54
CA PRO A 91 -5.94 -8.12 15.63
C PRO A 91 -5.87 -6.64 15.98
N SER A 92 -6.89 -5.88 15.56
CA SER A 92 -7.19 -4.58 16.14
C SER A 92 -7.10 -4.75 17.65
N PRO A 93 -6.34 -3.92 18.39
CA PRO A 93 -6.61 -3.80 19.80
C PRO A 93 -8.01 -3.21 19.86
N ASP A 94 -9.03 -4.08 19.93
CA ASP A 94 -10.31 -3.71 20.50
C ASP A 94 -9.93 -3.02 21.81
N ILE A 95 -10.11 -1.70 21.85
CA ILE A 95 -10.04 -0.95 23.08
C ILE A 95 -11.24 -1.46 23.86
N ASP A 96 -11.01 -2.54 24.59
CA ASP A 96 -11.86 -3.00 25.67
C ASP A 96 -11.73 -1.95 26.78
N GLU A 97 -12.41 -0.81 26.60
CA GLU A 97 -12.76 0.11 27.66
C GLU A 97 -13.84 -0.56 28.53
N SER A 98 -13.47 -1.67 29.16
CA SER A 98 -14.13 -2.24 30.32
C SER A 98 -13.17 -2.21 31.51
N ALA A 99 -12.62 -1.03 31.81
CA ALA A 99 -12.07 -0.75 33.12
C ALA A 99 -13.08 0.08 33.91
N GLY A 100 -14.07 -0.59 34.47
CA GLY A 100 -14.75 -0.09 35.65
C GLY A 100 -13.81 -0.13 36.84
N GLU A 101 -13.79 0.95 37.62
CA GLU A 101 -14.13 0.94 39.05
C GLU A 101 -14.61 2.34 39.47
#